data_AF-A0A2D0MYM0-F1
#
_entry.id   AF-A0A2D0MYM0-F1
#
_cell.length_a   1.000
_cell.length_b   1.000
_cell.length_c   1.000
_cell.angle_alpha   90.00
_cell.angle_beta   90.00
_cell.angle_gamma   90.00
#
_symmetry.space_group_name_H-M   'P 1'
#
loop_
_entity.id
_entity.type
_entity.pdbx_description
1 polymer ?
#
loop_
_entity_poly.entity_id
_entity_poly.type
_entity_poly.pdbx_seq_one_letter_code
_entity_poly.pdbx_strand_id
1 'polypeptide(L)'
;MKYILIFVISLGFACAATGQSYQDKWIQDSLKVETIKAACSARQIRNLIDLGTQLQAFGVDDQSISIVRRNLQYGAEHQIWWVDFLQTKSQEYFSLILWNGQIIALELYESGLEDINFRHTDREKMLELRQLKEQDFGTIALSDDLLFPLEIKIFGHWCSIGGVPPTYALRMLDLVNEKNKAVLSNWLLSFDPEIQAYATEGLYYLEQEGIPRSRQELELIEKLNMISNTLIKCEGCFYYVKRKFREDLDKKSLKRSYKAYKESGWIYRE
;
A
#
# COMPACT_ATOMS: atom_id res chain seq x y z
N MET A 1 -11.87 6.48 16.55
CA MET A 1 -10.41 6.32 16.76
C MET A 1 -9.73 7.34 17.65
N LYS A 2 -10.31 8.51 17.98
CA LYS A 2 -9.67 9.50 18.89
C LYS A 2 -9.01 8.88 20.14
N TYR A 3 -9.71 7.97 20.83
CA TYR A 3 -9.16 7.32 22.01
C TYR A 3 -8.07 6.30 21.71
N ILE A 4 -8.14 5.54 20.61
CA ILE A 4 -7.11 4.54 20.22
C ILE A 4 -5.84 5.25 19.76
N LEU A 5 -5.95 6.33 18.99
CA LEU A 5 -4.80 7.13 18.57
C LEU A 5 -4.18 7.83 19.80
N ILE A 6 -5.00 8.41 20.69
CA ILE A 6 -4.53 8.94 21.97
C ILE A 6 -3.92 7.83 22.84
N PHE A 7 -4.42 6.59 22.81
CA PHE A 7 -3.90 5.45 23.59
C PHE A 7 -2.60 4.88 23.03
N VAL A 8 -2.47 4.74 21.71
CA VAL A 8 -1.26 4.27 21.03
C VAL A 8 -0.15 5.31 21.18
N ILE A 9 -0.51 6.59 21.12
CA ILE A 9 0.40 7.70 21.42
C ILE A 9 0.74 7.67 22.92
N SER A 10 -0.24 7.64 23.84
CA SER A 10 -0.02 7.70 25.31
C SER A 10 0.61 6.44 25.94
N LEU A 11 0.49 5.26 25.36
CA LEU A 11 1.27 4.08 25.73
C LEU A 11 2.77 4.24 25.38
N GLY A 12 3.09 5.12 24.42
CA GLY A 12 4.45 5.62 24.19
C GLY A 12 4.93 6.63 25.26
N PHE A 13 4.03 7.20 26.05
CA PHE A 13 4.33 8.23 27.07
C PHE A 13 4.43 7.71 28.52
N ALA A 14 4.15 6.43 28.78
CA ALA A 14 4.26 5.88 30.12
C ALA A 14 5.70 5.51 30.49
N CYS A 15 6.62 6.48 30.49
CA CYS A 15 7.80 6.46 31.35
C CYS A 15 8.43 7.86 31.46
N ALA A 16 8.61 8.30 32.70
CA ALA A 16 9.21 9.57 33.15
C ALA A 16 8.34 10.84 33.03
N ALA A 17 7.32 10.95 33.90
CA ALA A 17 6.99 12.23 34.53
C ALA A 17 6.28 12.01 35.88
N THR A 18 6.97 12.35 36.96
CA THR A 18 6.38 12.58 38.28
C THR A 18 5.38 13.74 38.19
N GLY A 19 4.30 13.66 38.97
CA GLY A 19 3.08 14.45 38.80
C GLY A 19 3.24 15.96 38.62
N GLN A 20 2.50 16.49 37.66
CA GLN A 20 1.83 17.78 37.80
C GLN A 20 0.65 17.87 36.81
N SER A 21 -0.49 18.34 37.32
CA SER A 21 -1.71 18.56 36.55
C SER A 21 -1.58 19.78 35.65
N TYR A 22 -1.97 19.69 34.38
CA TYR A 22 -2.28 20.86 33.56
C TYR A 22 -3.42 20.57 32.59
N GLN A 23 -4.54 21.24 32.84
CA GLN A 23 -5.41 21.72 31.77
C GLN A 23 -4.62 22.80 31.02
N ASP A 24 -4.39 22.64 29.72
CA ASP A 24 -4.55 23.75 28.79
C ASP A 24 -4.51 23.31 27.32
N LYS A 25 -5.36 24.00 26.57
CA LYS A 25 -5.70 23.83 25.17
C LYS A 25 -4.74 24.73 24.38
N TRP A 26 -4.18 24.24 23.26
CA TRP A 26 -3.43 25.00 22.23
C TRP A 26 -1.93 25.28 22.43
N ILE A 27 -1.10 24.27 22.16
CA ILE A 27 0.19 24.45 21.46
C ILE A 27 0.18 23.44 20.31
N GLN A 28 -0.36 23.85 19.16
CA GLN A 28 -0.61 23.02 17.99
C GLN A 28 0.53 23.13 16.96
N ASP A 29 0.94 21.95 16.47
CA ASP A 29 1.54 21.66 15.17
C ASP A 29 3.05 21.38 15.09
N SER A 30 3.92 22.04 15.84
CA SER A 30 5.35 21.66 15.89
C SER A 30 5.67 20.57 16.91
N LEU A 31 4.92 20.51 18.02
CA LEU A 31 5.10 19.47 19.04
C LEU A 31 4.66 18.08 18.58
N LYS A 32 3.69 17.94 17.66
CA LYS A 32 3.15 16.63 17.27
C LYS A 32 4.20 15.72 16.64
N VAL A 33 5.08 16.26 15.80
CA VAL A 33 6.07 15.46 15.05
C VAL A 33 7.28 15.11 15.91
N GLU A 34 7.84 16.05 16.69
CA GLU A 34 8.96 15.73 17.58
C GLU A 34 8.54 14.79 18.71
N THR A 35 7.30 14.88 19.16
CA THR A 35 6.74 13.99 20.20
C THR A 35 6.50 12.57 19.69
N ILE A 36 6.03 12.41 18.44
CA ILE A 36 5.93 11.09 17.77
C ILE A 36 7.34 10.52 17.50
N LYS A 37 8.30 11.35 17.07
CA LYS A 37 9.70 10.95 16.85
C LYS A 37 10.40 10.53 18.15
N ALA A 38 10.18 11.24 19.25
CA ALA A 38 10.73 10.93 20.57
C ALA A 38 10.11 9.65 21.19
N ALA A 39 8.87 9.34 20.85
CA ALA A 39 8.13 8.17 21.34
C ALA A 39 8.32 6.88 20.51
N CYS A 40 9.17 6.88 19.48
CA CYS A 40 9.43 5.72 18.63
C CYS A 40 10.89 5.27 18.68
N SER A 41 11.34 4.77 19.83
CA SER A 41 12.60 4.00 19.93
C SER A 41 12.45 2.62 19.25
N ALA A 42 13.55 2.00 18.84
CA ALA A 42 13.57 0.65 18.21
C ALA A 42 12.93 -0.47 19.07
N ARG A 43 12.68 -0.21 20.37
CA ARG A 43 11.94 -1.10 21.28
C ARG A 43 10.41 -0.97 21.14
N GLN A 44 9.90 0.21 20.79
CA GLN A 44 8.46 0.51 20.62
C GLN A 44 7.91 0.03 19.28
N ILE A 45 8.74 -0.10 18.25
CA ILE A 45 8.31 -0.64 16.94
C ILE A 45 8.07 -2.15 16.99
N ARG A 46 8.81 -2.89 17.84
CA ARG A 46 8.45 -4.27 18.21
C ARG A 46 7.07 -4.33 18.88
N ASN A 47 6.74 -3.35 19.74
CA ASN A 47 5.43 -3.25 20.36
C ASN A 47 4.32 -2.80 19.39
N LEU A 48 4.63 -2.05 18.33
CA LEU A 48 3.67 -1.74 17.24
C LEU A 48 3.35 -3.00 16.40
N ILE A 49 4.30 -3.90 16.23
CA ILE A 49 4.11 -5.21 15.59
C ILE A 49 3.30 -6.15 16.50
N ASP A 50 3.51 -6.10 17.81
CA ASP A 50 2.66 -6.76 18.82
C ASP A 50 1.33 -6.03 19.08
N LEU A 51 1.16 -4.81 18.57
CA LEU A 51 -0.05 -4.00 18.77
C LEU A 51 -1.28 -4.66 18.13
N GLY A 52 -1.10 -5.40 17.02
CA GLY A 52 -2.17 -6.22 16.46
C GLY A 52 -2.66 -7.27 17.46
N THR A 53 -1.75 -7.89 18.22
CA THR A 53 -2.05 -8.86 19.27
C THR A 53 -2.58 -8.20 20.55
N GLN A 54 -2.12 -6.99 20.88
CA GLN A 54 -2.60 -6.23 22.03
C GLN A 54 -3.98 -5.61 21.79
N LEU A 55 -4.29 -5.12 20.59
CA LEU A 55 -5.62 -4.59 20.23
C LEU A 55 -6.71 -5.68 20.36
N GLN A 56 -6.37 -6.94 20.09
CA GLN A 56 -7.25 -8.10 20.34
C GLN A 56 -7.52 -8.31 21.85
N ALA A 57 -6.55 -8.02 22.72
CA ALA A 57 -6.72 -8.13 24.17
C ALA A 57 -7.62 -7.02 24.76
N PHE A 58 -7.85 -5.93 24.04
CA PHE A 58 -8.65 -4.78 24.50
C PHE A 58 -10.12 -4.82 24.06
N GLY A 59 -10.61 -5.94 23.52
CA GLY A 59 -12.02 -6.12 23.20
C GLY A 59 -12.53 -5.23 22.06
N VAL A 60 -11.63 -4.75 21.20
CA VAL A 60 -12.02 -4.24 19.88
C VAL A 60 -12.56 -5.44 19.12
N ASP A 61 -13.84 -5.41 18.74
CA ASP A 61 -14.50 -6.49 18.02
C ASP A 61 -13.68 -6.81 16.75
N ASP A 62 -13.06 -8.00 16.76
CA ASP A 62 -11.98 -8.50 15.89
C ASP A 62 -12.34 -8.45 14.39
N GLN A 63 -13.62 -8.25 14.07
CA GLN A 63 -14.12 -8.21 12.70
C GLN A 63 -13.98 -6.84 12.00
N SER A 64 -13.61 -5.78 12.71
CA SER A 64 -13.64 -4.41 12.16
C SER A 64 -12.30 -3.86 11.67
N ILE A 65 -11.16 -4.43 12.10
CA ILE A 65 -9.82 -3.95 11.74
C ILE A 65 -9.05 -5.04 10.99
N SER A 66 -8.66 -4.77 9.75
CA SER A 66 -7.81 -5.65 8.96
C SER A 66 -6.41 -5.07 8.85
N ILE A 67 -5.40 -5.85 9.24
CA ILE A 67 -3.98 -5.50 9.09
C ILE A 67 -3.42 -6.22 7.87
N VAL A 68 -2.77 -5.48 6.98
CA VAL A 68 -2.05 -6.00 5.81
C VAL A 68 -0.58 -5.66 5.97
N ARG A 69 0.25 -6.70 6.12
CA ARG A 69 1.71 -6.56 6.17
C ARG A 69 2.29 -7.01 4.83
N ARG A 70 3.09 -6.14 4.22
CA ARG A 70 3.77 -6.39 2.95
C ARG A 70 5.27 -6.28 3.17
N ASN A 71 5.97 -7.27 2.64
CA ASN A 71 7.42 -7.24 2.61
C ASN A 71 7.82 -6.60 1.28
N LEU A 72 8.41 -5.41 1.37
CA LEU A 72 8.88 -4.67 0.21
C LEU A 72 10.33 -4.99 -0.14
N GLN A 73 10.89 -6.08 0.42
CA GLN A 73 12.27 -6.46 0.19
C GLN A 73 12.58 -6.67 -1.30
N TYR A 74 13.49 -5.83 -1.78
CA TYR A 74 14.28 -6.04 -2.99
C TYR A 74 15.71 -6.29 -2.49
N GLY A 75 16.14 -7.55 -2.52
CA GLY A 75 17.43 -7.96 -1.96
C GLY A 75 17.39 -8.42 -0.50
N ALA A 76 18.50 -8.99 -0.02
CA ALA A 76 18.59 -9.64 1.30
C ALA A 76 18.99 -8.68 2.45
N GLU A 77 19.46 -7.47 2.14
CA GLU A 77 20.19 -6.63 3.10
C GLU A 77 19.32 -5.65 3.89
N HIS A 78 18.12 -5.32 3.41
CA HIS A 78 17.26 -4.30 4.03
C HIS A 78 15.91 -4.87 4.45
N GLN A 79 15.39 -4.47 5.60
CA GLN A 79 14.02 -4.82 6.02
C GLN A 79 13.11 -3.62 5.77
N ILE A 80 12.29 -3.71 4.72
CA ILE A 80 11.31 -2.69 4.37
C ILE A 80 9.92 -3.30 4.52
N TRP A 81 9.13 -2.74 5.43
CA TRP A 81 7.77 -3.20 5.68
C TRP A 81 6.79 -2.09 5.38
N TRP A 82 5.74 -2.45 4.65
CA TRP A 82 4.55 -1.62 4.54
C TRP A 82 3.45 -2.27 5.33
N VAL A 83 2.85 -1.51 6.26
CA VAL A 83 1.71 -1.99 7.03
C VAL A 83 0.52 -1.07 6.81
N ASP A 84 -0.56 -1.65 6.33
CA ASP A 84 -1.85 -0.99 6.19
C ASP A 84 -2.80 -1.51 7.27
N PHE A 85 -3.57 -0.60 7.85
CA PHE A 85 -4.60 -0.90 8.82
C PHE A 85 -5.90 -0.31 8.29
N LEU A 86 -6.89 -1.18 8.17
CA LEU A 86 -8.13 -0.93 7.46
C LEU A 86 -9.30 -1.09 8.40
N GLN A 87 -10.06 -0.03 8.65
CA GLN A 87 -11.31 -0.13 9.37
C GLN A 87 -12.47 -0.31 8.38
N THR A 88 -12.95 -1.55 8.27
CA THR A 88 -13.83 -1.99 7.17
C THR A 88 -15.20 -1.29 7.16
N LYS A 89 -15.66 -0.77 8.32
CA LYS A 89 -16.97 -0.11 8.46
C LYS A 89 -16.94 1.40 8.22
N SER A 90 -15.79 2.05 8.42
CA SER A 90 -15.69 3.52 8.41
C SER A 90 -14.83 4.07 7.27
N GLN A 91 -14.25 3.20 6.43
CA GLN A 91 -13.30 3.58 5.37
C GLN A 91 -12.09 4.38 5.90
N GLU A 92 -11.85 4.30 7.20
CA GLU A 92 -10.69 4.89 7.82
C GLU A 92 -9.51 3.94 7.63
N TYR A 93 -8.37 4.48 7.24
CA TYR A 93 -7.17 3.68 7.10
C TYR A 93 -5.93 4.43 7.55
N PHE A 94 -4.91 3.67 7.89
CA PHE A 94 -3.59 4.22 8.09
C PHE A 94 -2.52 3.31 7.51
N SER A 95 -1.53 3.94 6.90
CA SER A 95 -0.47 3.28 6.16
C SER A 95 0.87 3.76 6.68
N LEU A 96 1.76 2.82 6.96
CA LEU A 96 3.09 3.11 7.46
C LEU A 96 4.15 2.35 6.67
N ILE A 97 5.27 3.03 6.42
CA ILE A 97 6.48 2.44 5.85
C ILE A 97 7.54 2.43 6.93
N LEU A 98 8.05 1.23 7.21
CA LEU A 98 9.15 0.97 8.12
C LEU A 98 10.40 0.59 7.32
N TRP A 99 11.52 1.19 7.64
CA TRP A 99 12.83 0.77 7.12
C TRP A 99 13.80 0.56 8.27
N ASN A 100 14.36 -0.65 8.35
CA ASN A 100 15.27 -1.07 9.43
C ASN A 100 14.68 -0.80 10.83
N GLY A 101 13.36 -0.99 10.95
CA GLY A 101 12.62 -0.75 12.18
C GLY A 101 12.48 0.72 12.55
N GLN A 102 12.55 1.66 11.60
CA GLN A 102 12.23 3.07 11.78
C GLN A 102 11.06 3.47 10.89
N ILE A 103 10.11 4.27 11.40
CA ILE A 103 9.03 4.83 10.59
C ILE A 103 9.62 5.93 9.70
N ILE A 104 9.52 5.74 8.39
CA ILE A 104 10.00 6.72 7.40
C ILE A 104 8.84 7.38 6.65
N ALA A 105 7.65 6.78 6.68
CA ALA A 105 6.45 7.40 6.18
C ALA A 105 5.22 6.92 6.97
N LEU A 106 4.25 7.81 7.15
CA LEU A 106 2.98 7.57 7.82
C LEU A 106 1.91 8.42 7.16
N GLU A 107 0.78 7.82 6.82
CA GLU A 107 -0.44 8.52 6.43
C GLU A 107 -1.62 8.00 7.26
N LEU A 108 -2.43 8.93 7.74
CA LEU A 108 -3.66 8.67 8.49
C LEU A 108 -4.79 9.33 7.72
N TYR A 109 -5.80 8.54 7.37
CA TYR A 109 -7.02 8.99 6.70
C TYR A 109 -8.24 8.66 7.57
N GLU A 110 -8.96 9.70 8.00
CA GLU A 110 -10.21 9.57 8.78
C GLU A 110 -11.38 10.13 7.96
N SER A 111 -12.30 9.28 7.51
CA SER A 111 -13.47 9.73 6.75
C SER A 111 -14.53 10.33 7.71
N GLY A 112 -15.04 11.53 7.39
CA GLY A 112 -16.18 12.14 8.10
C GLY A 112 -15.86 13.22 9.15
N LEU A 113 -14.58 13.53 9.39
CA LEU A 113 -14.14 14.72 10.14
C LEU A 113 -13.26 15.54 9.20
N GLU A 114 -13.78 16.66 8.67
CA GLU A 114 -13.07 17.67 7.84
C GLU A 114 -11.63 17.27 7.48
N ASP A 115 -11.50 16.37 6.48
CA ASP A 115 -10.28 15.78 5.93
C ASP A 115 -9.00 15.93 6.79
N ILE A 116 -8.97 15.33 7.98
CA ILE A 116 -7.73 15.26 8.76
C ILE A 116 -6.82 14.23 8.10
N ASN A 117 -6.07 14.68 7.11
CA ASN A 117 -4.96 13.95 6.52
C ASN A 117 -3.69 14.30 7.31
N PHE A 118 -3.27 13.42 8.22
CA PHE A 118 -1.92 13.53 8.77
C PHE A 118 -0.97 12.73 7.88
N ARG A 119 0.00 13.43 7.29
CA ARG A 119 1.06 12.81 6.49
C ARG A 119 2.43 13.19 7.04
N HIS A 120 3.24 12.18 7.31
CA HIS A 120 4.66 12.32 7.62
C HIS A 120 5.48 11.53 6.60
N THR A 121 6.57 12.13 6.12
CA THR A 121 7.50 11.47 5.20
C THR A 121 8.90 11.99 5.44
N ASP A 122 9.82 11.08 5.76
CA ASP A 122 11.26 11.31 5.83
C ASP A 122 11.83 11.31 4.41
N ARG A 123 11.89 12.49 3.79
CA ARG A 123 12.24 12.63 2.37
C ARG A 123 13.63 12.08 2.03
N GLU A 124 14.61 12.25 2.93
CA GLU A 124 15.97 11.75 2.70
C GLU A 124 15.96 10.22 2.63
N LYS A 125 15.29 9.57 3.58
CA LYS A 125 15.17 8.10 3.56
C LYS A 125 14.34 7.57 2.41
N MET A 126 13.28 8.27 2.00
CA MET A 126 12.52 7.89 0.80
C MET A 126 13.37 7.99 -0.47
N LEU A 127 14.25 9.00 -0.55
CA LEU A 127 15.20 9.15 -1.65
C LEU A 127 16.24 8.03 -1.64
N GLU A 128 16.78 7.68 -0.47
CA GLU A 128 17.69 6.53 -0.33
C GLU A 128 17.02 5.22 -0.76
N LEU A 129 15.76 4.98 -0.36
CA LEU A 129 15.00 3.81 -0.82
C LEU A 129 14.79 3.79 -2.33
N ARG A 130 14.51 4.93 -2.95
CA ARG A 130 14.43 5.05 -4.41
C ARG A 130 15.77 4.68 -5.04
N GLN A 131 16.87 5.22 -4.55
CA GLN A 131 18.21 4.96 -5.08
C GLN A 131 18.58 3.48 -4.96
N LEU A 132 18.26 2.83 -3.84
CA LEU A 132 18.47 1.38 -3.67
C LEU A 132 17.71 0.58 -4.73
N LYS A 133 16.46 0.93 -5.00
CA LYS A 133 15.68 0.26 -6.05
C LYS A 133 16.22 0.54 -7.45
N GLU A 134 16.69 1.76 -7.69
CA GLU A 134 17.32 2.13 -8.97
C GLU A 134 18.65 1.41 -9.22
N GLN A 135 19.38 1.05 -8.17
CA GLN A 135 20.57 0.21 -8.28
C GLN A 135 20.24 -1.21 -8.76
N ASP A 136 19.12 -1.78 -8.28
CA ASP A 136 18.71 -3.13 -8.63
C ASP A 136 18.01 -3.23 -10.00
N PHE A 137 17.28 -2.19 -10.41
CA PHE A 137 16.36 -2.27 -11.55
C PHE A 137 16.55 -1.16 -12.60
N GLY A 138 17.49 -0.25 -12.39
CA GLY A 138 17.72 0.91 -13.26
C GLY A 138 16.78 2.08 -12.95
N THR A 139 16.86 3.12 -13.78
CA THR A 139 16.13 4.39 -13.55
C THR A 139 14.63 4.20 -13.43
N ILE A 140 14.03 4.75 -12.38
CA ILE A 140 12.59 4.67 -12.12
C ILE A 140 11.91 5.96 -12.60
N ALA A 141 11.13 5.87 -13.67
CA ALA A 141 10.34 7.00 -14.19
C ALA A 141 8.93 7.06 -13.56
N LEU A 142 8.83 6.86 -12.24
CA LEU A 142 7.60 7.01 -11.47
C LEU A 142 7.67 8.26 -10.58
N SER A 143 6.54 8.98 -10.50
CA SER A 143 6.34 9.99 -9.45
C SER A 143 6.40 9.35 -8.07
N ASP A 144 6.73 10.13 -7.04
CA ASP A 144 6.78 9.64 -5.66
C ASP A 144 5.45 9.04 -5.21
N ASP A 145 4.32 9.60 -5.66
CA ASP A 145 2.98 9.09 -5.32
C ASP A 145 2.63 7.77 -6.00
N LEU A 146 3.37 7.35 -7.04
CA LEU A 146 3.23 6.01 -7.64
C LEU A 146 4.32 5.05 -7.19
N LEU A 147 5.49 5.58 -6.82
CA LEU A 147 6.57 4.77 -6.29
C LEU A 147 6.25 4.35 -4.85
N PHE A 148 5.76 5.26 -4.03
CA PHE A 148 5.44 5.07 -2.62
C PHE A 148 4.06 5.66 -2.25
N PRO A 149 2.95 5.19 -2.86
CA PRO A 149 1.64 5.71 -2.50
C PRO A 149 1.37 5.36 -1.05
N LEU A 150 1.13 6.33 -0.16
CA LEU A 150 0.67 6.01 1.18
C LEU A 150 -0.85 5.76 1.21
N GLU A 151 -1.55 6.21 0.16
CA GLU A 151 -2.96 5.94 -0.07
C GLU A 151 -3.18 4.50 -0.51
N ILE A 152 -4.08 3.81 0.17
CA ILE A 152 -4.41 2.41 -0.16
C ILE A 152 -5.06 2.32 -1.53
N LYS A 153 -4.40 1.56 -2.42
CA LYS A 153 -4.96 1.19 -3.71
C LYS A 153 -5.71 -0.12 -3.62
N ILE A 154 -6.66 -0.30 -4.54
CA ILE A 154 -7.53 -1.47 -4.58
C ILE A 154 -7.34 -2.16 -5.92
N PHE A 155 -6.95 -3.43 -5.88
CA PHE A 155 -6.88 -4.29 -7.05
C PHE A 155 -8.22 -4.97 -7.34
N GLY A 156 -8.53 -5.25 -8.60
CA GLY A 156 -9.77 -5.89 -9.01
C GLY A 156 -10.29 -5.35 -10.34
N HIS A 157 -11.34 -6.00 -10.85
CA HIS A 157 -11.80 -5.79 -12.22
C HIS A 157 -13.22 -5.25 -12.34
N TRP A 158 -14.10 -5.63 -11.43
CA TRP A 158 -15.52 -5.28 -11.45
C TRP A 158 -15.98 -4.99 -10.03
N CYS A 159 -15.69 -3.78 -9.55
CA CYS A 159 -15.94 -3.39 -8.17
C CYS A 159 -17.24 -2.61 -8.04
N SER A 160 -17.82 -2.61 -6.84
CA SER A 160 -19.02 -1.82 -6.51
C SER A 160 -20.30 -2.22 -7.23
N ILE A 161 -21.35 -1.47 -6.93
CA ILE A 161 -22.62 -1.46 -7.65
C ILE A 161 -22.36 -0.96 -9.07
N GLY A 162 -22.78 -1.75 -10.07
CA GLY A 162 -22.52 -1.47 -11.49
C GLY A 162 -21.21 -2.07 -12.02
N GLY A 163 -20.38 -2.65 -11.15
CA GLY A 163 -19.17 -3.37 -11.54
C GLY A 163 -18.10 -2.47 -12.17
N VAL A 164 -18.08 -1.16 -11.91
CA VAL A 164 -17.06 -0.30 -12.53
C VAL A 164 -15.66 -0.73 -12.05
N PRO A 165 -14.68 -0.91 -12.96
CA PRO A 165 -13.31 -1.22 -12.55
C PRO A 165 -12.73 -0.09 -11.66
N PRO A 166 -11.83 -0.40 -10.71
CA PRO A 166 -11.11 0.61 -9.94
C PRO A 166 -10.36 1.59 -10.82
N THR A 167 -10.08 2.78 -10.28
CA THR A 167 -9.32 3.84 -10.96
C THR A 167 -8.04 3.35 -11.63
N TYR A 168 -7.26 2.49 -10.97
CA TYR A 168 -6.01 1.97 -11.53
C TYR A 168 -6.20 0.83 -12.54
N ALA A 169 -7.30 0.08 -12.46
CA ALA A 169 -7.69 -0.83 -13.54
C ALA A 169 -8.03 -0.04 -14.81
N LEU A 170 -8.81 1.04 -14.67
CA LEU A 170 -9.15 1.92 -15.79
C LEU A 170 -7.90 2.52 -16.43
N ARG A 171 -6.99 3.08 -15.62
CA ARG A 171 -5.70 3.60 -16.12
C ARG A 171 -4.85 2.52 -16.80
N MET A 172 -4.82 1.30 -16.26
CA MET A 172 -4.12 0.19 -16.91
C MET A 172 -4.73 -0.13 -18.27
N LEU A 173 -6.06 -0.16 -18.38
CA LEU A 173 -6.78 -0.39 -19.64
C LEU A 173 -6.50 0.72 -20.65
N ASP A 174 -6.48 1.97 -20.23
CA ASP A 174 -6.09 3.12 -21.06
C ASP A 174 -4.67 2.91 -21.63
N LEU A 175 -3.71 2.55 -20.77
CA LEU A 175 -2.33 2.25 -21.20
C LEU A 175 -2.24 1.05 -22.15
N VAL A 176 -3.08 0.03 -21.97
CA VAL A 176 -3.16 -1.11 -22.89
C VAL A 176 -3.68 -0.68 -24.25
N ASN A 177 -4.76 0.10 -24.29
CA ASN A 177 -5.34 0.62 -25.53
C ASN A 177 -4.39 1.59 -26.25
N GLU A 178 -3.64 2.39 -25.51
CA GLU A 178 -2.60 3.28 -26.04
C GLU A 178 -1.30 2.54 -26.43
N LYS A 179 -1.23 1.23 -26.19
CA LYS A 179 0.00 0.42 -26.37
C LYS A 179 1.21 0.98 -25.61
N ASN A 180 0.95 1.68 -24.49
CA ASN A 180 1.96 2.36 -23.70
C ASN A 180 2.66 1.39 -22.72
N LYS A 181 3.43 0.47 -23.32
CA LYS A 181 4.20 -0.54 -22.58
C LYS A 181 5.18 0.08 -21.60
N ALA A 182 5.83 1.19 -21.95
CA ALA A 182 6.87 1.80 -21.15
C ALA A 182 6.37 2.23 -19.75
N VAL A 183 5.15 2.78 -19.67
CA VAL A 183 4.54 3.16 -18.39
C VAL A 183 4.19 1.92 -17.57
N LEU A 184 3.61 0.88 -18.19
CA LEU A 184 3.31 -0.39 -17.51
C LEU A 184 4.57 -1.08 -16.99
N SER A 185 5.66 -1.08 -17.76
CA SER A 185 6.96 -1.62 -17.30
C SER A 185 7.49 -0.83 -16.10
N ASN A 186 7.34 0.49 -16.08
CA ASN A 186 7.70 1.30 -14.91
C ASN A 186 6.81 1.01 -13.70
N TRP A 187 5.52 0.73 -13.88
CA TRP A 187 4.62 0.40 -12.76
C TRP A 187 5.03 -0.89 -12.03
N LEU A 188 5.71 -1.84 -12.69
CA LEU A 188 6.30 -3.00 -12.00
C LEU A 188 7.33 -2.59 -10.93
N LEU A 189 7.92 -1.40 -11.07
CA LEU A 189 8.89 -0.82 -10.13
C LEU A 189 8.22 0.00 -9.01
N SER A 190 6.90 0.08 -8.95
CA SER A 190 6.20 0.64 -7.77
C SER A 190 6.53 -0.16 -6.51
N PHE A 191 6.47 0.43 -5.31
CA PHE A 191 6.46 -0.34 -4.06
C PHE A 191 5.05 -0.84 -3.68
N ASP A 192 4.02 -0.36 -4.37
CA ASP A 192 2.63 -0.75 -4.15
C ASP A 192 2.30 -2.05 -4.89
N PRO A 193 1.90 -3.13 -4.19
CA PRO A 193 1.55 -4.40 -4.81
C PRO A 193 0.35 -4.34 -5.76
N GLU A 194 -0.62 -3.45 -5.55
CA GLU A 194 -1.77 -3.30 -6.46
C GLU A 194 -1.34 -2.64 -7.78
N ILE A 195 -0.47 -1.63 -7.73
CA ILE A 195 0.12 -1.01 -8.93
C ILE A 195 0.94 -2.03 -9.73
N GLN A 196 1.76 -2.82 -9.03
CA GLN A 196 2.51 -3.93 -9.63
C GLN A 196 1.60 -5.00 -10.24
N ALA A 197 0.46 -5.28 -9.61
CA ALA A 197 -0.50 -6.25 -10.12
C ALA A 197 -1.13 -5.76 -11.42
N TYR A 198 -1.57 -4.49 -11.46
CA TYR A 198 -2.08 -3.89 -12.68
C TYR A 198 -1.03 -3.80 -13.78
N ALA A 199 0.23 -3.51 -13.45
CA ALA A 199 1.33 -3.58 -14.40
C ALA A 199 1.49 -4.98 -15.02
N THR A 200 1.43 -6.01 -14.16
CA THR A 200 1.53 -7.43 -14.58
C THR A 200 0.38 -7.81 -15.51
N GLU A 201 -0.85 -7.41 -15.20
CA GLU A 201 -2.01 -7.64 -16.06
C GLU A 201 -1.92 -6.90 -17.39
N GLY A 202 -1.61 -5.60 -17.35
CA GLY A 202 -1.52 -4.78 -18.55
C GLY A 202 -0.45 -5.28 -19.51
N LEU A 203 0.72 -5.67 -18.99
CA LEU A 203 1.78 -6.29 -19.82
C LEU A 203 1.36 -7.65 -20.39
N TYR A 204 0.59 -8.44 -19.65
CA TYR A 204 0.02 -9.68 -20.19
C TYR A 204 -1.00 -9.38 -21.30
N TYR A 205 -1.83 -8.35 -21.15
CA TYR A 205 -2.82 -7.97 -22.18
C TYR A 205 -2.13 -7.47 -23.45
N LEU A 206 -1.10 -6.63 -23.31
CA LEU A 206 -0.27 -6.21 -24.44
C LEU A 206 0.37 -7.40 -25.16
N GLU A 207 0.83 -8.42 -24.42
CA GLU A 207 1.34 -9.66 -25.03
C GLU A 207 0.25 -10.40 -25.83
N GLN A 208 -1.00 -10.42 -25.37
CA GLN A 208 -2.10 -11.00 -26.13
C GLN A 208 -2.45 -10.18 -27.39
N GLU A 209 -2.14 -8.88 -27.41
CA GLU A 209 -2.25 -7.99 -28.56
C GLU A 209 -0.96 -7.92 -29.42
N GLY A 210 -0.02 -8.85 -29.21
CA GLY A 210 1.18 -9.00 -30.06
C GLY A 210 2.39 -8.14 -29.65
N ILE A 211 2.33 -7.46 -28.51
CA ILE A 211 3.46 -6.69 -27.96
C ILE A 211 4.14 -7.53 -26.86
N PRO A 212 5.25 -8.21 -27.14
CA PRO A 212 5.83 -9.18 -26.22
C PRO A 212 6.43 -8.51 -24.98
N ARG A 213 6.41 -9.22 -23.85
CA ARG A 213 7.11 -8.81 -22.63
C ARG A 213 8.62 -8.95 -22.79
N SER A 214 9.36 -8.02 -22.21
CA SER A 214 10.82 -8.07 -22.18
C SER A 214 11.30 -9.12 -21.17
N ARG A 215 12.53 -9.58 -21.31
CA ARG A 215 13.14 -10.50 -20.34
C ARG A 215 13.16 -9.91 -18.93
N GLN A 216 13.49 -8.62 -18.81
CA GLN A 216 13.52 -7.91 -17.53
C GLN A 216 12.13 -7.84 -16.87
N GLU A 217 11.07 -7.60 -17.66
CA GLU A 217 9.69 -7.62 -17.17
C GLU A 217 9.30 -9.01 -16.63
N LEU A 218 9.65 -10.07 -17.37
CA LEU A 218 9.36 -11.45 -16.94
C LEU A 218 10.10 -11.81 -15.65
N GLU A 219 11.39 -11.48 -15.54
CA GLU A 219 12.20 -11.71 -14.34
C GLU A 219 11.66 -10.93 -13.13
N LEU A 220 11.20 -9.70 -13.33
CA LEU A 220 10.60 -8.90 -12.27
C LEU A 220 9.25 -9.47 -11.82
N ILE A 221 8.36 -9.84 -12.75
CA ILE A 221 7.08 -10.49 -12.43
C ILE A 221 7.29 -11.80 -11.67
N GLU A 222 8.30 -12.58 -12.03
CA GLU A 222 8.66 -13.81 -11.30
C GLU A 222 9.08 -13.50 -9.86
N LYS A 223 9.94 -12.50 -9.64
CA LYS A 223 10.32 -12.03 -8.30
C LYS A 223 9.10 -11.60 -7.48
N LEU A 224 8.19 -10.82 -8.06
CA LEU A 224 6.97 -10.37 -7.39
C LEU A 224 6.07 -11.55 -6.97
N ASN A 225 5.96 -12.58 -7.81
CA ASN A 225 5.23 -13.80 -7.49
C ASN A 225 5.87 -14.60 -6.34
N MET A 226 7.20 -14.57 -6.19
CA MET A 226 7.91 -15.25 -5.10
C MET A 226 7.73 -14.55 -3.75
N ILE A 227 7.73 -13.21 -3.73
CA ILE A 227 7.60 -12.41 -2.48
C ILE A 227 6.20 -12.61 -1.84
N SER A 228 5.19 -13.02 -2.61
CA SER A 228 3.85 -13.38 -2.11
C SER A 228 3.21 -12.25 -1.27
N ASN A 229 3.36 -11.02 -1.76
CA ASN A 229 2.73 -9.86 -1.16
C ASN A 229 1.21 -10.01 -1.16
N THR A 230 0.58 -9.42 -0.14
CA THR A 230 -0.87 -9.43 0.01
C THR A 230 -1.45 -8.24 -0.75
N LEU A 231 -2.34 -8.53 -1.68
CA LEU A 231 -3.18 -7.56 -2.36
C LEU A 231 -4.39 -7.18 -1.51
N ILE A 232 -4.72 -5.90 -1.54
CA ILE A 232 -6.00 -5.34 -1.09
C ILE A 232 -6.90 -5.32 -2.32
N LYS A 233 -7.90 -6.19 -2.34
CA LYS A 233 -8.70 -6.47 -3.53
C LYS A 233 -10.18 -6.12 -3.32
N CYS A 234 -10.88 -5.83 -4.40
CA CYS A 234 -12.34 -5.92 -4.46
C CYS A 234 -12.82 -7.26 -5.07
N GLU A 235 -13.93 -7.77 -4.57
CA GLU A 235 -14.64 -8.91 -5.17
C GLU A 235 -16.14 -8.56 -5.27
N GLY A 236 -16.53 -7.95 -6.40
CA GLY A 236 -17.87 -7.41 -6.57
C GLY A 236 -18.11 -6.23 -5.62
N CYS A 237 -19.11 -6.37 -4.74
CA CYS A 237 -19.45 -5.33 -3.75
C CYS A 237 -18.56 -5.36 -2.50
N PHE A 238 -17.69 -6.36 -2.35
CA PHE A 238 -16.82 -6.51 -1.19
C PHE A 238 -15.48 -5.85 -1.46
N TYR A 239 -15.10 -4.89 -0.61
CA TYR A 239 -13.80 -4.23 -0.64
C TYR A 239 -12.88 -4.76 0.46
N TYR A 240 -11.59 -4.51 0.32
CA TYR A 240 -10.56 -4.87 1.30
C TYR A 240 -10.39 -6.38 1.53
N VAL A 241 -10.73 -7.18 0.51
CA VAL A 241 -10.46 -8.61 0.51
C VAL A 241 -8.96 -8.83 0.38
N LYS A 242 -8.37 -9.60 1.30
CA LYS A 242 -6.93 -9.92 1.28
C LYS A 242 -6.68 -11.14 0.42
N ARG A 243 -5.84 -10.99 -0.62
CA ARG A 243 -5.45 -12.09 -1.51
C ARG A 243 -3.96 -12.11 -1.72
N LYS A 244 -3.36 -13.25 -2.05
CA LYS A 244 -1.93 -13.25 -2.42
C LYS A 244 -1.76 -12.84 -3.87
N PHE A 245 -0.72 -12.04 -4.13
CA PHE A 245 -0.34 -11.58 -5.47
C PHE A 245 -0.40 -12.71 -6.52
N ARG A 246 0.25 -13.83 -6.23
CA ARG A 246 0.31 -15.02 -7.10
C ARG A 246 -1.03 -15.71 -7.35
N GLU A 247 -2.02 -15.56 -6.46
CA GLU A 247 -3.33 -16.23 -6.59
C GLU A 247 -4.22 -15.53 -7.61
N ASP A 248 -4.07 -14.22 -7.76
CA ASP A 248 -4.85 -13.43 -8.70
C ASP A 248 -4.13 -13.18 -10.03
N LEU A 249 -2.81 -13.42 -10.09
CA LEU A 249 -1.99 -13.18 -11.29
C LEU A 249 -1.45 -14.46 -11.94
N ASP A 250 -2.08 -15.61 -11.65
CA ASP A 250 -1.82 -16.82 -12.40
C ASP A 250 -2.32 -16.72 -13.87
N LYS A 251 -1.78 -17.55 -14.75
CA LYS A 251 -2.12 -17.53 -16.19
C LYS A 251 -3.63 -17.71 -16.47
N LYS A 252 -4.34 -18.47 -15.64
CA LYS A 252 -5.78 -18.71 -15.80
C LYS A 252 -6.58 -17.47 -15.39
N SER A 253 -6.20 -16.82 -14.30
CA SER A 253 -6.80 -15.57 -13.82
C SER A 253 -6.56 -14.45 -14.83
N LEU A 254 -5.33 -14.27 -15.28
CA LEU A 254 -4.95 -13.29 -16.32
C LEU A 254 -5.72 -13.50 -17.63
N LYS A 255 -5.82 -14.74 -18.12
CA LYS A 255 -6.58 -15.05 -19.33
C LYS A 255 -8.07 -14.75 -19.17
N ARG A 256 -8.62 -14.98 -17.97
CA ARG A 256 -10.03 -14.72 -17.67
C ARG A 256 -10.32 -13.22 -17.62
N SER A 257 -9.49 -12.44 -16.93
CA SER A 257 -9.67 -10.98 -16.83
C SER A 257 -9.51 -10.31 -18.20
N TYR A 258 -8.48 -10.69 -18.97
CA TYR A 258 -8.30 -10.24 -20.36
C TYR A 258 -9.54 -10.49 -21.23
N LYS A 259 -10.04 -11.74 -21.22
CA LYS A 259 -11.22 -12.12 -22.00
C LYS A 259 -12.44 -11.28 -21.59
N ALA A 260 -12.67 -11.12 -20.29
CA ALA A 260 -13.79 -10.35 -19.78
C ALA A 260 -13.72 -8.89 -20.23
N TYR A 261 -12.56 -8.24 -20.17
CA TYR A 261 -12.39 -6.86 -20.66
C TYR A 261 -12.58 -6.72 -22.16
N LYS A 262 -12.12 -7.70 -22.94
CA LYS A 262 -12.31 -7.71 -24.40
C LYS A 262 -13.78 -7.90 -24.79
N GLU A 263 -14.52 -8.74 -24.06
CA GLU A 263 -15.95 -8.97 -24.30
C GLU A 263 -16.84 -7.80 -23.88
N SER A 264 -16.43 -7.05 -22.87
CA SER A 264 -17.14 -5.86 -22.38
C SER A 264 -16.74 -4.56 -23.10
N GLY A 265 -15.79 -4.62 -24.04
CA GLY A 265 -15.41 -3.49 -24.87
C GLY A 265 -14.45 -2.48 -24.21
N TRP A 266 -13.84 -2.83 -23.08
CA TRP A 266 -12.81 -1.98 -22.45
C TRP A 266 -11.45 -2.08 -23.12
N ILE A 267 -11.18 -3.20 -23.80
CA ILE A 267 -10.02 -3.36 -24.68
C ILE A 267 -10.54 -3.34 -26.11
N TYR A 268 -10.09 -2.36 -26.89
CA TYR A 268 -10.56 -2.17 -28.25
C TYR A 268 -9.97 -3.21 -29.21
N ARG A 269 -10.76 -3.57 -30.23
CA ARG A 269 -10.23 -4.30 -31.39
C ARG A 269 -9.75 -3.26 -32.39
N GLU A 270 -8.48 -3.31 -32.73
CA GLU A 270 -7.98 -2.67 -33.96
C GLU A 270 -8.57 -3.36 -35.21
#